data_AF-A0AAD9K4A6-F1
#
_entry.id   AF-A0AAD9K4A6-F1
#
_cell.length_a   1.000
_cell.length_b   1.000
_cell.length_c   1.000
_cell.angle_alpha   90.00
_cell.angle_beta   90.00
_cell.angle_gamma   90.00
#
_symmetry.space_group_name_H-M   'P 1'
#
loop_
_entity.id
_entity.type
_entity.pdbx_description
1 polymer ?
#
loop_
_entity_poly.entity_id
_entity_poly.type
_entity_poly.pdbx_seq_one_letter_code
_entity_poly.pdbx_strand_id
1 'polypeptide(L)'
;MRDGESEWGGRGGGGAGCLAHDMGLSVHIVCAVNSNDVVARFIRTGQYALADRVHPSLAPAMDVQVEVVVPTGGCGNTVAGCLAHDMGLSVHIVCAVNSNDVVARFIRTGQYALADRVHPSLAPAMDVQIPYNIERLVYLFSARDTGLAKADLQATRCATVSLDLLKKIQTVLGSYIADDNDIREAMRQCWHDNGYLVCPHTATGAHYHFGQTDSNLQRVCLATASPAKFTEAVLSAGLTPQPTQAIERLQHLAPKYQDVEQTDDWDAILRRAITDISQHHLQATM
;
A
#
# COMPACT_ATOMS: atom_id res chain seq x y z
N MET A 1 38.26 -53.36 15.62
CA MET A 1 37.96 -53.93 14.31
C MET A 1 36.59 -53.45 13.91
N ARG A 2 36.56 -52.60 12.86
CA ARG A 2 35.42 -52.15 12.04
C ARG A 2 34.26 -51.45 12.75
N ASP A 3 33.52 -50.52 12.19
CA ASP A 3 33.62 -49.47 11.16
C ASP A 3 32.24 -48.80 11.25
N GLY A 4 32.12 -47.49 11.05
CA GLY A 4 30.80 -46.84 10.96
C GLY A 4 30.79 -45.37 11.29
N GLU A 5 31.30 -44.56 10.36
CA GLU A 5 31.21 -43.10 10.32
C GLU A 5 29.75 -42.60 10.31
N SER A 6 29.47 -41.52 11.04
CA SER A 6 28.67 -40.41 10.50
C SER A 6 29.15 -39.10 11.14
N GLU A 7 29.83 -38.31 10.32
CA GLU A 7 30.48 -37.07 10.68
C GLU A 7 29.48 -35.94 10.95
N TRP A 8 29.76 -35.20 12.01
CA TRP A 8 29.35 -33.82 12.19
C TRP A 8 30.18 -32.92 11.27
N GLY A 9 29.53 -32.20 10.36
CA GLY A 9 30.15 -31.16 9.54
C GLY A 9 29.12 -30.11 9.12
N GLY A 10 29.29 -28.87 9.58
CA GLY A 10 28.29 -27.81 9.50
C GLY A 10 28.01 -27.21 8.11
N ARG A 11 26.86 -26.53 8.02
CA ARG A 11 26.55 -25.40 7.12
C ARG A 11 25.61 -24.49 7.93
N GLY A 12 25.91 -23.23 8.23
CA GLY A 12 26.48 -22.20 7.37
C GLY A 12 25.32 -21.46 6.70
N GLY A 13 25.07 -20.22 7.13
CA GLY A 13 23.97 -19.39 6.64
C GLY A 13 24.00 -19.17 5.12
N GLY A 14 22.82 -19.02 4.53
CA GLY A 14 22.67 -18.73 3.10
C GLY A 14 21.22 -18.90 2.65
N GLY A 15 20.53 -17.78 2.43
CA GLY A 15 19.18 -17.74 1.85
C GLY A 15 18.93 -16.52 0.97
N ALA A 16 20.01 -15.89 0.49
CA ALA A 16 20.04 -14.99 -0.65
C ALA A 16 21.35 -15.32 -1.38
N GLY A 17 21.34 -16.44 -2.09
CA GLY A 17 22.51 -16.97 -2.77
C GLY A 17 22.11 -17.40 -4.18
N CYS A 18 22.67 -16.71 -5.16
CA CYS A 18 22.71 -17.08 -6.56
C CYS A 18 22.79 -18.60 -6.77
N LEU A 19 21.72 -19.22 -7.29
CA LEU A 19 21.77 -20.52 -7.96
C LEU A 19 22.19 -20.33 -9.43
N ALA A 20 23.28 -19.62 -9.66
CA ALA A 20 23.65 -19.13 -10.99
C ALA A 20 24.90 -19.76 -11.60
N HIS A 21 25.76 -20.43 -10.82
CA HIS A 21 27.12 -20.68 -11.31
C HIS A 21 27.35 -22.03 -12.00
N ASP A 22 26.35 -22.91 -12.20
CA ASP A 22 26.63 -24.27 -12.71
C ASP A 22 25.83 -24.73 -13.93
N MET A 23 25.10 -23.84 -14.63
CA MET A 23 24.29 -24.27 -15.79
C MET A 23 24.36 -23.39 -17.05
N GLY A 24 25.28 -22.43 -17.16
CA GLY A 24 25.42 -21.62 -18.39
C GLY A 24 24.17 -20.81 -18.77
N LEU A 25 23.25 -20.58 -17.82
CA LEU A 25 22.05 -19.77 -18.00
C LEU A 25 22.39 -18.31 -17.75
N SER A 26 22.06 -17.42 -18.69
CA SER A 26 22.14 -15.97 -18.49
C SER A 26 21.28 -15.56 -17.28
N VAL A 27 21.94 -15.07 -16.23
CA VAL A 27 21.27 -14.62 -15.00
C VAL A 27 20.64 -13.27 -15.26
N HIS A 28 19.32 -13.24 -15.46
CA HIS A 28 18.57 -12.00 -15.42
C HIS A 28 18.23 -11.68 -13.95
N ILE A 29 18.69 -10.53 -13.45
CA ILE A 29 18.30 -10.04 -12.12
C ILE A 29 16.88 -9.47 -12.26
N VAL A 30 15.88 -10.28 -11.89
CA VAL A 30 14.47 -9.86 -11.89
C VAL A 30 14.12 -9.32 -10.49
N CYS A 31 13.78 -8.04 -10.40
CA CYS A 31 13.26 -7.42 -9.18
C CYS A 31 11.75 -7.22 -9.29
N ALA A 32 11.00 -7.65 -8.27
CA ALA A 32 9.56 -7.36 -8.20
C ALA A 32 9.33 -6.01 -7.54
N VAL A 33 8.83 -5.03 -8.28
CA VAL A 33 8.42 -3.72 -7.72
C VAL A 33 6.95 -3.82 -7.32
N ASN A 34 6.71 -4.03 -6.03
CA ASN A 34 5.36 -4.02 -5.47
C ASN A 34 5.35 -3.38 -4.08
N SER A 35 4.16 -3.19 -3.52
CA SER A 35 3.95 -2.65 -2.18
C SER A 35 4.47 -3.55 -1.04
N ASN A 36 4.95 -4.76 -1.35
CA ASN A 36 5.66 -5.61 -0.39
C ASN A 36 7.13 -5.21 -0.20
N ASP A 37 7.69 -4.36 -1.07
CA ASP A 37 9.05 -3.84 -0.97
C ASP A 37 9.23 -2.97 0.29
N VAL A 38 10.23 -3.33 1.09
CA VAL A 38 10.61 -2.66 2.35
C VAL A 38 11.18 -1.27 2.09
N VAL A 39 11.90 -1.05 0.99
CA VAL A 39 12.49 0.27 0.64
C VAL A 39 11.38 1.28 0.36
N ALA A 40 10.36 0.86 -0.38
CA ALA A 40 9.18 1.68 -0.66
C ALA A 40 8.46 2.10 0.65
N ARG A 41 8.54 1.29 1.71
CA ARG A 41 7.97 1.62 3.03
C ARG A 41 8.84 2.55 3.83
N PHE A 42 10.16 2.39 3.79
CA PHE A 42 11.08 3.29 4.48
C PHE A 42 10.92 4.73 3.99
N ILE A 43 10.79 4.89 2.66
CA ILE A 43 10.49 6.20 2.03
C ILE A 43 9.14 6.75 2.52
N ARG A 44 8.12 5.90 2.65
CA ARG A 44 6.79 6.30 3.15
C ARG A 44 6.79 6.63 4.65
N THR A 45 7.52 5.91 5.48
CA THR A 45 7.74 6.27 6.90
C THR A 45 8.40 7.64 7.02
N GLY A 46 9.31 7.98 6.10
CA GLY A 46 9.85 9.33 5.95
C GLY A 46 8.79 10.41 5.74
N GLN A 47 7.68 10.11 5.05
CA GLN A 47 6.58 11.07 4.86
C GLN A 47 5.84 11.37 6.17
N TYR A 48 5.70 10.40 7.07
CA TYR A 48 5.10 10.62 8.39
C TYR A 48 6.04 11.44 9.30
N ALA A 49 7.34 11.15 9.27
CA ALA A 49 8.34 11.94 9.99
C ALA A 49 8.50 13.37 9.42
N LEU A 50 8.26 13.55 8.12
CA LEU A 50 8.21 14.86 7.48
C LEU A 50 6.90 15.59 7.79
N ALA A 51 5.75 14.91 7.84
CA ALA A 51 4.49 15.54 8.25
C ALA A 51 4.59 16.14 9.66
N ASP A 52 5.29 15.46 10.57
CA ASP A 52 5.62 15.98 11.92
C ASP A 52 6.51 17.24 11.89
N ARG A 53 7.38 17.37 10.87
CA ARG A 53 8.39 18.44 10.76
C ARG A 53 8.05 19.61 9.83
N VAL A 54 7.15 19.42 8.86
CA VAL A 54 6.92 20.37 7.74
C VAL A 54 6.11 21.61 8.15
N HIS A 55 5.54 21.64 9.35
CA HIS A 55 4.93 22.88 9.87
C HIS A 55 5.42 23.18 11.29
N PRO A 56 6.23 24.23 11.50
CA PRO A 56 6.71 24.62 12.84
C PRO A 56 5.61 24.96 13.85
N SER A 57 4.37 25.23 13.38
CA SER A 57 3.20 25.40 14.25
C SER A 57 2.34 24.13 14.38
N LEU A 58 2.65 23.06 13.64
CA LEU A 58 2.08 21.72 13.88
C LEU A 58 3.04 20.83 14.65
N ALA A 59 4.36 21.09 14.67
CA ALA A 59 5.33 20.38 15.49
C ALA A 59 4.82 20.30 16.92
N PRO A 60 4.22 19.18 17.32
CA PRO A 60 3.66 19.13 18.63
C PRO A 60 4.84 19.09 19.60
N ALA A 61 4.65 19.63 20.80
CA ALA A 61 5.46 19.10 21.91
C ALA A 61 5.35 17.57 21.81
N MET A 62 6.44 16.81 22.03
CA MET A 62 6.53 15.36 21.76
C MET A 62 5.42 14.49 22.41
N ASP A 63 4.49 15.10 23.14
CA ASP A 63 3.34 14.54 23.83
C ASP A 63 1.99 14.66 23.08
N VAL A 64 1.86 15.39 21.96
CA VAL A 64 0.56 15.45 21.23
C VAL A 64 0.48 14.34 20.20
N GLN A 65 -0.61 13.57 20.27
CA GLN A 65 -0.91 12.53 19.30
C GLN A 65 -1.42 13.16 17.98
N VAL A 66 -0.83 12.75 16.85
CA VAL A 66 -1.27 13.15 15.51
C VAL A 66 -2.15 12.05 14.92
N GLU A 67 -3.31 12.42 14.37
CA GLU A 67 -4.17 11.51 13.65
C GLU A 67 -3.84 11.52 12.15
N VAL A 68 -3.47 10.36 11.61
CA VAL A 68 -3.12 10.24 10.19
C VAL A 68 -4.15 9.39 9.46
N VAL A 69 -4.83 10.03 8.51
CA VAL A 69 -5.85 9.39 7.67
C VAL A 69 -5.20 8.86 6.40
N VAL A 70 -5.32 7.56 6.21
CA VAL A 70 -4.64 6.81 5.15
C VAL A 70 -5.69 6.20 4.22
N PRO A 71 -5.89 6.76 3.02
CA PRO A 71 -6.62 6.09 1.96
C PRO A 71 -5.91 4.77 1.61
N THR A 72 -6.58 3.64 1.79
CA THR A 72 -5.94 2.33 1.67
C THR A 72 -6.85 1.28 1.06
N GLY A 73 -6.26 0.43 0.23
CA GLY A 73 -6.82 -0.89 -0.11
C GLY A 73 -5.87 -1.98 0.36
N GLY A 74 -4.61 -1.91 -0.08
CA GLY A 74 -3.59 -2.91 0.22
C GLY A 74 -2.86 -2.80 1.57
N CYS A 75 -3.18 -1.84 2.45
CA CYS A 75 -2.54 -1.62 3.76
C CYS A 75 -1.04 -1.28 3.78
N GLY A 76 -0.41 -0.96 2.64
CA GLY A 76 1.03 -0.64 2.59
C GLY A 76 1.39 0.63 3.38
N ASN A 77 0.62 1.70 3.19
CA ASN A 77 0.81 2.96 3.92
C ASN A 77 0.45 2.82 5.40
N THR A 78 -0.58 2.01 5.70
CA THR A 78 -0.98 1.69 7.08
C THR A 78 0.15 1.01 7.84
N VAL A 79 0.75 -0.04 7.27
CA VAL A 79 1.90 -0.73 7.89
C VAL A 79 3.08 0.22 8.08
N ALA A 80 3.35 1.11 7.12
CA ALA A 80 4.42 2.11 7.28
C ALA A 80 4.15 3.08 8.44
N GLY A 81 2.89 3.45 8.66
CA GLY A 81 2.47 4.23 9.82
C GLY A 81 2.64 3.46 11.13
N CYS A 82 2.25 2.17 11.17
CA CYS A 82 2.47 1.32 12.35
C CYS A 82 3.96 1.18 12.69
N LEU A 83 4.83 1.07 11.68
CA LEU A 83 6.27 1.08 11.91
C LEU A 83 6.76 2.42 12.48
N ALA A 84 6.19 3.55 12.03
CA ALA A 84 6.51 4.86 12.61
C ALA A 84 6.09 4.93 14.09
N HIS A 85 4.92 4.37 14.42
CA HIS A 85 4.46 4.23 15.80
C HIS A 85 5.42 3.37 16.65
N ASP A 86 5.82 2.20 16.15
CA ASP A 86 6.81 1.32 16.80
C ASP A 86 8.17 2.01 17.00
N MET A 87 8.51 2.97 16.13
CA MET A 87 9.73 3.80 16.23
C MET A 87 9.62 4.95 17.25
N GLY A 88 8.46 5.11 17.90
CA GLY A 88 8.22 6.09 18.96
C GLY A 88 7.41 7.32 18.54
N LEU A 89 6.86 7.36 17.31
CA LEU A 89 6.01 8.47 16.89
C LEU A 89 4.60 8.32 17.48
N SER A 90 4.10 9.38 18.14
CA SER A 90 2.74 9.41 18.69
C SER A 90 1.70 9.61 17.60
N VAL A 91 1.32 8.53 16.91
CA VAL A 91 0.31 8.54 15.84
C VAL A 91 -0.87 7.63 16.13
N HIS A 92 -2.07 8.10 15.79
CA HIS A 92 -3.27 7.28 15.58
C HIS A 92 -3.56 7.22 14.08
N ILE A 93 -3.79 6.04 13.51
CA ILE A 93 -3.91 5.88 12.05
C ILE A 93 -5.33 5.46 11.71
N VAL A 94 -6.01 6.24 10.88
CA VAL A 94 -7.35 5.92 10.38
C VAL A 94 -7.23 5.36 8.97
N CYS A 95 -7.60 4.09 8.78
CA CYS A 95 -7.68 3.48 7.47
C CYS A 95 -8.99 3.87 6.79
N ALA A 96 -8.93 4.81 5.86
CA ALA A 96 -10.06 5.19 5.03
C ALA A 96 -10.12 4.28 3.79
N VAL A 97 -11.19 3.52 3.66
CA VAL A 97 -11.44 2.59 2.54
C VAL A 97 -12.66 3.02 1.75
N ASN A 98 -12.74 2.59 0.50
CA ASN A 98 -13.97 2.74 -0.28
C ASN A 98 -14.96 1.60 0.07
N SER A 99 -15.97 1.36 -0.77
CA SER A 99 -16.93 0.26 -0.56
C SER A 99 -16.30 -1.15 -0.51
N ASN A 100 -15.04 -1.31 -0.92
CA ASN A 100 -14.25 -2.52 -0.69
C ASN A 100 -13.63 -2.47 0.71
N ASP A 101 -14.42 -2.87 1.70
CA ASP A 101 -14.27 -2.56 3.12
C ASP A 101 -13.61 -3.67 3.97
N VAL A 102 -12.92 -4.62 3.35
CA VAL A 102 -12.26 -5.75 4.03
C VAL A 102 -11.32 -5.29 5.16
N VAL A 103 -10.57 -4.22 4.94
CA VAL A 103 -9.67 -3.63 5.94
C VAL A 103 -10.47 -3.01 7.09
N ALA A 104 -11.56 -2.31 6.77
CA ALA A 104 -12.38 -1.67 7.79
C ALA A 104 -13.07 -2.70 8.69
N ARG A 105 -13.61 -3.78 8.11
CA ARG A 105 -14.15 -4.91 8.88
C ARG A 105 -13.10 -5.55 9.77
N PHE A 106 -11.92 -5.84 9.23
CA PHE A 106 -10.82 -6.43 9.99
C PHE A 106 -10.46 -5.58 11.22
N ILE A 107 -10.32 -4.27 11.06
CA ILE A 107 -9.98 -3.36 12.17
C ILE A 107 -11.14 -3.25 13.19
N ARG A 108 -12.40 -3.31 12.75
CA ARG A 108 -13.57 -3.18 13.63
C ARG A 108 -13.89 -4.44 14.42
N THR A 109 -13.80 -5.61 13.78
CA THR A 109 -14.32 -6.87 14.34
C THR A 109 -13.27 -7.96 14.49
N GLY A 110 -12.05 -7.75 13.98
CA GLY A 110 -11.02 -8.77 13.89
C GLY A 110 -11.27 -9.82 12.81
N GLN A 111 -12.39 -9.73 12.09
CA GLN A 111 -12.74 -10.67 11.04
C GLN A 111 -12.13 -10.22 9.71
N TYR A 112 -11.22 -11.04 9.20
CA TYR A 112 -10.75 -10.99 7.83
C TYR A 112 -11.64 -11.92 7.00
N ALA A 113 -12.47 -11.36 6.13
CA ALA A 113 -13.29 -12.15 5.22
C ALA A 113 -13.32 -11.49 3.85
N LEU A 114 -12.87 -12.22 2.84
CA LEU A 114 -12.97 -11.80 1.45
C LEU A 114 -14.44 -11.83 1.00
N ALA A 115 -14.88 -10.81 0.26
CA ALA A 115 -16.15 -10.90 -0.45
C ALA A 115 -15.97 -11.70 -1.76
N ASP A 116 -17.07 -11.97 -2.45
CA ASP A 116 -17.04 -12.78 -3.69
C ASP A 116 -16.50 -12.00 -4.89
N ARG A 117 -16.65 -10.67 -4.87
CA ARG A 117 -16.24 -9.79 -5.96
C ARG A 117 -15.67 -8.48 -5.45
N VAL A 118 -14.79 -7.88 -6.24
CA VAL A 118 -14.36 -6.50 -6.10
C VAL A 118 -15.44 -5.60 -6.70
N HIS A 119 -15.77 -4.51 -6.02
CA HIS A 119 -16.69 -3.51 -6.50
C HIS A 119 -15.89 -2.34 -7.10
N PRO A 120 -16.01 -2.06 -8.41
CA PRO A 120 -15.41 -0.88 -9.00
C PRO A 120 -15.92 0.39 -8.32
N SER A 121 -15.02 1.32 -8.00
CA SER A 121 -15.34 2.61 -7.38
C SER A 121 -14.66 3.76 -8.11
N LEU A 122 -14.96 4.99 -7.69
CA LEU A 122 -14.23 6.18 -8.13
C LEU A 122 -12.75 6.16 -7.70
N ALA A 123 -12.37 5.36 -6.72
CA ALA A 123 -11.03 5.24 -6.18
C ALA A 123 -10.39 3.87 -6.53
N PRO A 124 -10.09 3.58 -7.81
CA PRO A 124 -9.81 2.22 -8.27
C PRO A 124 -8.56 1.56 -7.67
N ALA A 125 -7.53 2.34 -7.32
CA ALA A 125 -6.35 1.81 -6.63
C ALA A 125 -6.65 1.24 -5.22
N MET A 126 -7.82 1.52 -4.65
CA MET A 126 -8.30 1.00 -3.37
C MET A 126 -9.30 -0.15 -3.54
N ASP A 127 -9.67 -0.51 -4.78
CA ASP A 127 -10.57 -1.63 -5.10
C ASP A 127 -9.86 -2.98 -4.90
N VAL A 128 -9.53 -3.27 -3.64
CA VAL A 128 -8.69 -4.39 -3.23
C VAL A 128 -9.47 -5.30 -2.30
N GLN A 129 -9.63 -6.55 -2.72
CA GLN A 129 -10.24 -7.58 -1.88
C GLN A 129 -9.22 -8.31 -1.01
N ILE A 130 -8.00 -8.53 -1.53
CA ILE A 130 -6.92 -9.18 -0.79
C ILE A 130 -5.93 -8.11 -0.36
N PRO A 131 -6.08 -7.54 0.85
CA PRO A 131 -5.16 -6.53 1.36
C PRO A 131 -3.85 -7.21 1.78
N TYR A 132 -2.95 -7.36 0.82
CA TYR A 132 -1.68 -8.10 0.88
C TYR A 132 -0.69 -7.65 1.98
N ASN A 133 -1.02 -6.63 2.80
CA ASN A 133 -0.26 -6.24 3.97
C ASN A 133 -0.94 -6.50 5.32
N ILE A 134 -2.17 -7.04 5.38
CA ILE A 134 -2.79 -7.36 6.68
C ILE A 134 -1.97 -8.41 7.44
N GLU A 135 -1.33 -9.36 6.75
CA GLU A 135 -0.40 -10.32 7.36
C GLU A 135 0.67 -9.63 8.23
N ARG A 136 1.11 -8.44 7.80
CA ARG A 136 2.17 -7.68 8.46
C ARG A 136 1.62 -6.89 9.64
N LEU A 137 0.38 -6.42 9.56
CA LEU A 137 -0.30 -5.86 10.72
C LEU A 137 -0.42 -6.92 11.80
N VAL A 138 -0.90 -8.12 11.46
CA VAL A 138 -0.96 -9.24 12.40
C VAL A 138 0.40 -9.51 13.01
N TYR A 139 1.45 -9.63 12.20
CA TYR A 139 2.83 -9.81 12.69
C TYR A 139 3.29 -8.72 13.65
N LEU A 140 3.06 -7.44 13.34
CA LEU A 140 3.50 -6.33 14.20
C LEU A 140 2.78 -6.36 15.56
N PHE A 141 1.46 -6.53 15.57
CA PHE A 141 0.66 -6.49 16.80
C PHE A 141 0.64 -7.81 17.59
N SER A 142 1.07 -8.92 16.98
CA SER A 142 1.20 -10.23 17.65
C SER A 142 2.54 -10.42 18.38
N ALA A 143 3.27 -9.34 18.63
CA ALA A 143 4.65 -9.40 19.14
C ALA A 143 5.57 -10.22 18.22
N ARG A 144 5.38 -10.06 16.90
CA ARG A 144 6.20 -10.69 15.84
C ARG A 144 6.05 -12.22 15.78
N ASP A 145 4.87 -12.73 16.12
CA ASP A 145 4.51 -14.14 15.95
C ASP A 145 4.32 -14.46 14.46
N THR A 146 5.27 -15.22 13.90
CA THR A 146 5.27 -15.65 12.50
C THR A 146 4.25 -16.76 12.23
N GLY A 147 3.87 -17.53 13.24
CA GLY A 147 2.84 -18.57 13.14
C GLY A 147 1.47 -17.94 12.86
N LEU A 148 1.08 -16.96 13.67
CA LEU A 148 -0.18 -16.24 13.50
C LEU A 148 -0.25 -15.46 12.18
N ALA A 149 0.86 -14.83 11.77
CA ALA A 149 0.90 -14.06 10.52
C ALA A 149 0.75 -14.95 9.27
N LYS A 150 1.27 -16.18 9.31
CA LYS A 150 1.34 -17.10 8.17
C LYS A 150 0.13 -18.05 8.09
N ALA A 151 -0.35 -18.52 9.24
CA ALA A 151 -1.35 -19.58 9.30
C ALA A 151 -2.78 -19.10 9.01
N ASP A 152 -3.12 -17.86 9.33
CA ASP A 152 -4.52 -17.46 9.39
C ASP A 152 -5.07 -16.77 8.14
N LEU A 153 -4.29 -16.02 7.35
CA LEU A 153 -4.89 -15.07 6.39
C LEU A 153 -4.84 -15.51 4.93
N GLN A 154 -3.72 -16.10 4.49
CA GLN A 154 -3.53 -16.42 3.07
C GLN A 154 -4.20 -17.73 2.65
N ALA A 155 -4.28 -18.72 3.55
CA ALA A 155 -4.77 -20.06 3.22
C ALA A 155 -6.30 -20.20 3.29
N THR A 156 -6.96 -19.49 4.19
CA THR A 156 -8.37 -19.72 4.55
C THR A 156 -9.34 -18.76 3.86
N ARG A 157 -8.86 -17.63 3.32
CA ARG A 157 -9.68 -16.50 2.80
C ARG A 157 -10.67 -15.89 3.82
N CYS A 158 -10.71 -16.46 5.02
CA CYS A 158 -11.58 -16.13 6.12
C CYS A 158 -10.87 -16.51 7.42
N ALA A 159 -10.58 -15.53 8.27
CA ALA A 159 -9.99 -15.74 9.58
C ALA A 159 -10.45 -14.69 10.57
N THR A 160 -10.33 -15.01 11.85
CA THR A 160 -10.66 -14.08 12.94
C THR A 160 -9.49 -14.06 13.90
N VAL A 161 -8.96 -12.87 14.16
CA VAL A 161 -7.90 -12.71 15.17
C VAL A 161 -8.49 -12.79 16.58
N SER A 162 -7.65 -13.12 17.56
CA SER A 162 -8.08 -13.11 18.96
C SER A 162 -8.51 -11.71 19.40
N LEU A 163 -9.42 -11.63 20.38
CA LEU A 163 -9.88 -10.35 20.93
C LEU A 163 -8.74 -9.52 21.52
N ASP A 164 -7.72 -10.17 22.09
CA ASP A 164 -6.55 -9.47 22.63
C ASP A 164 -5.70 -8.85 21.53
N LEU A 165 -5.52 -9.55 20.41
CA LEU A 165 -4.83 -9.01 19.24
C LEU A 165 -5.64 -7.86 18.61
N LEU A 166 -6.97 -8.02 18.48
CA LEU A 166 -7.86 -6.97 17.98
C LEU A 166 -7.76 -5.69 18.83
N LYS A 167 -7.78 -5.81 20.16
CA LYS A 167 -7.63 -4.66 21.06
C LYS A 167 -6.30 -3.95 20.84
N LYS A 168 -5.18 -4.68 20.70
CA LYS A 168 -3.87 -4.10 20.38
C LYS A 168 -3.84 -3.39 19.04
N ILE A 169 -4.52 -3.94 18.03
CA ILE A 169 -4.66 -3.27 16.73
C ILE A 169 -5.43 -1.96 16.90
N GLN A 170 -6.53 -1.98 17.65
CA GLN A 170 -7.42 -0.82 17.86
C GLN A 170 -6.82 0.28 18.73
N THR A 171 -5.73 0.04 19.48
CA THR A 171 -5.03 1.13 20.20
C THR A 171 -4.30 2.08 19.24
N VAL A 172 -3.99 1.63 18.02
CA VAL A 172 -3.24 2.41 17.02
C VAL A 172 -4.08 2.67 15.78
N LEU A 173 -4.98 1.75 15.41
CA LEU A 173 -5.74 1.80 14.17
C LEU A 173 -7.23 2.05 14.39
N GLY A 174 -7.76 3.03 13.65
CA GLY A 174 -9.18 3.21 13.36
C GLY A 174 -9.52 2.88 11.91
N SER A 175 -10.80 2.83 11.57
CA SER A 175 -11.25 2.63 10.19
C SER A 175 -12.48 3.42 9.80
N TYR A 176 -12.50 3.88 8.55
CA TYR A 176 -13.57 4.64 7.95
C TYR A 176 -13.93 4.08 6.58
N ILE A 177 -15.21 4.08 6.22
CA ILE A 177 -15.70 3.63 4.92
C ILE A 177 -16.37 4.83 4.26
N ALA A 178 -16.01 5.12 3.02
CA ALA A 178 -16.65 6.12 2.17
C ALA A 178 -17.16 5.44 0.89
N ASP A 179 -18.40 5.69 0.49
CA ASP A 179 -18.88 5.28 -0.83
C ASP A 179 -18.57 6.33 -1.92
N ASP A 180 -18.99 6.07 -3.16
CA ASP A 180 -18.75 7.01 -4.27
C ASP A 180 -19.49 8.35 -4.11
N ASN A 181 -20.61 8.40 -3.38
CA ASN A 181 -21.30 9.66 -3.08
C ASN A 181 -20.50 10.47 -2.08
N ASP A 182 -20.04 9.83 -1.01
CA ASP A 182 -19.15 10.42 0.00
C ASP A 182 -17.88 10.99 -0.64
N ILE A 183 -17.28 10.22 -1.57
CA ILE A 183 -16.10 10.65 -2.32
C ILE A 183 -16.40 11.90 -3.17
N ARG A 184 -17.50 11.92 -3.91
CA ARG A 184 -17.90 13.09 -4.71
C ARG A 184 -18.18 14.32 -3.84
N GLU A 185 -18.85 14.13 -2.71
CA GLU A 185 -19.11 15.20 -1.74
C GLU A 185 -17.80 15.80 -1.23
N ALA A 186 -16.88 14.96 -0.75
CA ALA A 186 -15.59 15.42 -0.25
C ALA A 186 -14.75 16.12 -1.33
N MET A 187 -14.78 15.63 -2.58
CA MET A 187 -14.12 16.33 -3.70
C MET A 187 -14.67 17.74 -3.89
N ARG A 188 -16.01 17.89 -3.88
CA ARG A 188 -16.67 19.19 -4.00
C ARG A 188 -16.35 20.09 -2.82
N GLN A 189 -16.39 19.56 -1.61
CA GLN A 189 -16.12 20.32 -0.40
C GLN A 189 -14.67 20.82 -0.34
N CYS A 190 -13.68 19.98 -0.66
CA CYS A 190 -12.28 20.41 -0.77
C CYS A 190 -12.10 21.58 -1.76
N TRP A 191 -12.78 21.53 -2.90
CA TRP A 191 -12.74 22.58 -3.90
C TRP A 191 -13.45 23.86 -3.43
N HIS A 192 -14.68 23.75 -2.91
CA HIS A 192 -15.47 24.89 -2.47
C HIS A 192 -14.81 25.64 -1.31
N ASP A 193 -14.33 24.91 -0.30
CA ASP A 193 -13.85 25.51 0.94
C ASP A 193 -12.40 26.02 0.81
N ASN A 194 -11.58 25.41 -0.05
CA ASN A 194 -10.14 25.66 -0.10
C ASN A 194 -9.58 25.98 -1.49
N GLY A 195 -10.39 25.85 -2.56
CA GLY A 195 -9.89 25.90 -3.93
C GLY A 195 -8.89 24.79 -4.28
N TYR A 196 -8.87 23.70 -3.49
CA TYR A 196 -7.89 22.63 -3.64
C TYR A 196 -8.53 21.39 -4.27
N LEU A 197 -8.15 21.10 -5.52
CA LEU A 197 -8.64 19.96 -6.27
C LEU A 197 -7.93 18.67 -5.80
N VAL A 198 -8.69 17.71 -5.31
CA VAL A 198 -8.19 16.41 -4.81
C VAL A 198 -8.58 15.26 -5.71
N CYS A 199 -7.77 14.20 -5.74
CA CYS A 199 -8.13 12.94 -6.40
C CYS A 199 -9.16 12.16 -5.55
N PRO A 200 -9.91 11.21 -6.15
CA PRO A 200 -10.92 10.44 -5.43
C PRO A 200 -10.36 9.67 -4.22
N HIS A 201 -9.14 9.13 -4.29
CA HIS A 201 -8.49 8.45 -3.15
C HIS A 201 -8.25 9.40 -1.98
N THR A 202 -7.77 10.61 -2.26
CA THR A 202 -7.54 11.63 -1.23
C THR A 202 -8.87 12.08 -0.62
N ALA A 203 -9.90 12.21 -1.45
CA ALA A 203 -11.25 12.57 -1.02
C ALA A 203 -11.86 11.52 -0.06
N THR A 204 -11.57 10.22 -0.23
CA THR A 204 -11.97 9.19 0.74
C THR A 204 -11.47 9.50 2.16
N GLY A 205 -10.21 9.96 2.29
CA GLY A 205 -9.66 10.40 3.58
C GLY A 205 -10.18 11.76 4.04
N ALA A 206 -10.38 12.70 3.12
CA ALA A 206 -10.93 14.02 3.43
C ALA A 206 -12.37 13.94 3.96
N HIS A 207 -13.19 13.03 3.42
CA HIS A 207 -14.56 12.82 3.89
C HIS A 207 -14.61 12.44 5.37
N TYR A 208 -13.69 11.57 5.81
CA TYR A 208 -13.54 11.27 7.24
C TYR A 208 -13.27 12.53 8.06
N HIS A 209 -12.33 13.38 7.60
CA HIS A 209 -11.98 14.64 8.27
C HIS A 209 -13.19 15.59 8.40
N PHE A 210 -13.98 15.76 7.34
CA PHE A 210 -15.16 16.62 7.36
C PHE A 210 -16.26 16.16 8.35
N GLY A 211 -16.30 14.86 8.66
CA GLY A 211 -17.20 14.30 9.66
C GLY A 211 -16.72 14.43 11.11
N GLN A 212 -15.51 14.94 11.36
CA GLN A 212 -14.97 15.07 12.72
C GLN A 212 -15.23 16.47 13.30
N THR A 213 -15.60 16.50 14.58
CA THR A 213 -15.88 17.75 15.32
C THR A 213 -14.76 18.18 16.25
N ASP A 214 -13.80 17.29 16.54
CA ASP A 214 -12.67 17.60 17.40
C ASP A 214 -11.61 18.41 16.64
N SER A 215 -11.58 19.71 16.94
CA SER A 215 -10.63 20.67 16.38
C SER A 215 -9.28 20.69 17.10
N ASN A 216 -9.15 20.01 18.25
CA ASN A 216 -7.91 19.96 19.02
C ASN A 216 -6.96 18.86 18.53
N LEU A 217 -7.46 17.88 17.77
CA LEU A 217 -6.64 16.84 17.16
C LEU A 217 -6.03 17.33 15.85
N GLN A 218 -4.69 17.31 15.79
CA GLN A 218 -4.00 17.54 14.53
C GLN A 218 -4.20 16.34 13.60
N ARG A 219 -4.82 16.60 12.44
CA ARG A 219 -5.13 15.57 11.46
C ARG A 219 -4.37 15.79 10.17
N VAL A 220 -3.72 14.74 9.68
CA VAL A 220 -3.02 14.72 8.39
C VAL A 220 -3.70 13.69 7.49
N CYS A 221 -4.21 14.14 6.34
CA CYS A 221 -4.76 13.25 5.32
C CYS A 221 -3.71 13.00 4.22
N LEU A 222 -3.39 11.73 3.95
CA LEU A 222 -2.44 11.42 2.89
C LEU A 222 -3.05 11.63 1.50
N ALA A 223 -2.50 12.58 0.75
CA ALA A 223 -2.82 12.77 -0.66
C ALA A 223 -2.02 11.79 -1.53
N THR A 224 -2.68 10.73 -2.00
CA THR A 224 -1.99 9.57 -2.60
C THR A 224 -1.80 9.68 -4.12
N ALA A 225 -2.50 10.60 -4.78
CA ALA A 225 -2.38 10.83 -6.20
C ALA A 225 -2.78 12.24 -6.62
N SER A 226 -2.29 12.68 -7.78
CA SER A 226 -2.77 13.91 -8.42
C SER A 226 -4.16 13.69 -9.04
N PRO A 227 -5.08 14.67 -8.96
CA PRO A 227 -6.40 14.60 -9.61
C PRO A 227 -6.32 14.47 -11.13
N ALA A 228 -5.22 14.90 -11.76
CA ALA A 228 -5.01 14.80 -13.20
C ALA A 228 -4.99 13.36 -13.72
N LYS A 229 -4.81 12.37 -12.83
CA LYS A 229 -4.89 10.94 -13.15
C LYS A 229 -6.33 10.40 -13.21
N PHE A 230 -7.31 11.17 -12.75
CA PHE A 230 -8.69 10.73 -12.53
C PHE A 230 -9.70 11.75 -13.06
N THR A 231 -9.51 12.18 -14.32
CA THR A 231 -10.34 13.19 -14.99
C THR A 231 -11.82 12.84 -14.94
N GLU A 232 -12.19 11.57 -15.17
CA GLU A 232 -13.57 11.11 -15.11
C GLU A 232 -14.19 11.28 -13.71
N ALA A 233 -13.44 10.96 -12.65
CA ALA A 233 -13.91 11.16 -11.29
C ALA A 233 -14.13 12.65 -10.98
N VAL A 234 -13.20 13.51 -11.43
CA VAL A 234 -13.31 14.98 -11.28
C VAL A 234 -14.55 15.51 -11.99
N LEU A 235 -14.79 15.10 -13.24
CA LEU A 235 -15.98 15.46 -13.99
C LEU A 235 -17.26 14.94 -13.33
N SER A 236 -17.24 13.70 -12.81
CA SER A 236 -18.38 13.09 -12.11
C SER A 236 -18.78 13.83 -10.83
N ALA A 237 -17.82 14.54 -10.21
CA ALA A 237 -18.05 15.39 -9.04
C ALA A 237 -18.56 16.80 -9.42
N GLY A 238 -18.76 17.09 -10.71
CA GLY A 238 -19.17 18.42 -11.18
C GLY A 238 -18.02 19.45 -11.16
N LEU A 239 -16.77 19.00 -11.10
CA LEU A 239 -15.59 19.85 -11.04
C LEU A 239 -14.86 19.88 -12.39
N THR A 240 -14.03 20.90 -12.60
CA THR A 240 -13.24 21.04 -13.83
C THR A 240 -11.84 20.47 -13.62
N PRO A 241 -11.39 19.50 -14.45
CA PRO A 241 -10.02 19.03 -14.44
C PRO A 241 -9.02 20.16 -14.71
N GLN A 242 -7.93 20.20 -13.94
CA GLN A 242 -6.86 21.19 -14.08
C GLN A 242 -5.50 20.48 -14.26
N PRO A 243 -5.26 19.76 -15.38
CA PRO A 243 -3.95 19.18 -15.64
C PRO A 243 -2.91 20.30 -15.82
N THR A 244 -1.66 20.02 -15.46
CA THR A 244 -0.56 20.94 -15.78
C THR A 244 -0.18 20.79 -17.25
N GLN A 245 0.42 21.84 -17.84
CA GLN A 245 0.93 21.79 -19.21
C GLN A 245 1.89 20.62 -19.44
N ALA A 246 2.67 20.23 -18.42
CA ALA A 246 3.56 19.09 -18.50
C ALA A 246 2.78 17.77 -18.68
N ILE A 247 1.66 17.59 -17.97
CA ILE A 247 0.79 16.42 -18.10
C ILE A 247 0.05 16.42 -19.44
N GLU A 248 -0.45 17.59 -19.88
CA GLU A 248 -1.09 17.71 -21.20
C GLU A 248 -0.15 17.30 -22.32
N ARG A 249 1.13 17.70 -22.27
CA ARG A 249 2.13 17.28 -23.26
C ARG A 249 2.30 15.76 -23.34
N LEU A 250 2.17 15.03 -22.22
CA LEU A 250 2.32 13.57 -22.22
C LEU A 250 1.20 12.87 -23.01
N GLN A 251 0.00 13.45 -23.07
CA GLN A 251 -1.14 12.87 -23.80
C GLN A 251 -0.93 12.86 -25.31
N HIS A 252 0.02 13.66 -25.82
CA HIS A 252 0.33 13.77 -27.24
C HIS A 252 1.60 13.01 -27.65
N LEU A 253 2.29 12.36 -26.70
CA LEU A 253 3.46 11.53 -27.02
C LEU A 253 3.01 10.15 -27.48
N ALA A 254 3.68 9.62 -28.51
CA ALA A 254 3.45 8.26 -28.94
C ALA A 254 3.86 7.28 -27.81
N PRO A 255 2.95 6.41 -27.34
CA PRO A 255 3.28 5.43 -26.33
C PRO A 255 4.27 4.40 -26.90
N LYS A 256 5.23 3.97 -26.06
CA LYS A 256 6.17 2.89 -26.40
C LYS A 256 5.78 1.66 -25.60
N TYR A 257 5.20 0.69 -26.29
CA TYR A 257 4.84 -0.60 -25.71
C TYR A 257 5.00 -1.68 -26.78
N GLN A 258 5.01 -2.93 -26.34
CA GLN A 258 4.97 -4.10 -27.21
C GLN A 258 3.71 -4.87 -26.86
N ASP A 259 2.86 -5.12 -27.85
CA ASP A 259 1.72 -6.01 -27.68
C ASP A 259 2.24 -7.45 -27.56
N VAL A 260 1.79 -8.14 -26.52
CA VAL A 260 2.12 -9.54 -26.27
C VAL A 260 0.83 -10.29 -26.03
N GLU A 261 0.51 -11.24 -26.88
CA GLU A 261 -0.70 -12.06 -26.77
C GLU A 261 -0.54 -13.07 -25.63
N GLN A 262 -1.54 -13.14 -24.75
CA GLN A 262 -1.54 -14.09 -23.65
C GLN A 262 -1.95 -15.47 -24.15
N THR A 263 -0.99 -16.38 -24.29
CA THR A 263 -1.18 -17.78 -24.70
C THR A 263 -0.77 -18.74 -23.57
N ASP A 264 -0.96 -20.05 -23.79
CA ASP A 264 -0.58 -21.09 -22.82
C ASP A 264 0.91 -21.06 -22.43
N ASP A 265 1.78 -20.52 -23.30
CA ASP A 265 3.23 -20.39 -23.09
C ASP A 265 3.65 -19.01 -22.52
N TRP A 266 2.74 -18.30 -21.83
CA TRP A 266 2.96 -16.94 -21.35
C TRP A 266 4.27 -16.72 -20.58
N ASP A 267 4.65 -17.65 -19.70
CA ASP A 267 5.92 -17.57 -18.94
C ASP A 267 7.14 -17.59 -19.88
N ALA A 268 7.15 -18.45 -20.91
CA ALA A 268 8.23 -18.51 -21.88
C ALA A 268 8.30 -17.26 -22.75
N ILE A 269 7.15 -16.70 -23.12
CA ILE A 269 7.05 -15.46 -23.89
C ILE A 269 7.61 -14.28 -23.10
N LEU A 270 7.20 -14.12 -21.84
CA LEU A 270 7.72 -13.07 -20.96
C LEU A 270 9.22 -13.22 -20.70
N ARG A 271 9.69 -14.44 -20.44
CA ARG A 271 11.13 -14.70 -20.25
C ARG A 271 11.93 -14.28 -21.46
N ARG A 272 11.52 -14.69 -22.67
CA ARG A 272 12.19 -14.31 -23.91
C ARG A 272 12.20 -12.79 -24.08
N ALA A 273 11.08 -12.13 -23.89
CA ALA A 273 11.00 -10.66 -23.99
C ALA A 273 11.95 -9.96 -23.00
N ILE A 274 11.98 -10.39 -21.74
CA ILE A 274 12.91 -9.86 -20.72
C ILE A 274 14.36 -10.13 -21.12
N THR A 275 14.66 -11.33 -21.63
CA THR A 275 16.00 -11.70 -22.10
C THR A 275 16.46 -10.81 -23.25
N ASP A 276 15.61 -10.63 -24.26
CA ASP A 276 15.92 -9.82 -25.45
C ASP A 276 16.18 -8.36 -25.05
N ILE A 277 15.30 -7.76 -24.22
CA ILE A 277 15.47 -6.38 -23.73
C ILE A 277 16.78 -6.22 -22.95
N SER A 278 17.11 -7.19 -22.09
CA SER A 278 18.32 -7.16 -21.27
C SER A 278 19.59 -7.25 -22.13
N GLN A 279 19.58 -8.12 -23.15
CA GLN A 279 20.71 -8.29 -24.07
C GLN A 279 20.92 -7.07 -24.95
N HIS A 280 19.85 -6.46 -25.45
CA HIS A 280 19.90 -5.22 -26.22
C HIS A 280 20.47 -4.05 -25.40
N HIS A 281 20.13 -3.94 -24.11
CA HIS A 281 20.71 -2.92 -23.24
C HIS A 281 22.21 -3.11 -23.03
N LEU A 282 22.65 -4.35 -22.76
CA LEU A 282 24.08 -4.66 -22.56
C LEU A 282 24.92 -4.32 -23.78
N GLN A 283 24.40 -4.58 -24.99
CA GLN A 283 25.07 -4.25 -26.25
C GLN A 283 25.09 -2.74 -26.55
N ALA A 284 24.10 -1.96 -26.09
CA ALA A 284 24.04 -0.52 -26.29
C ALA A 284 24.94 0.28 -25.31
N THR A 285 25.38 -0.34 -24.22
CA THR A 285 26.27 0.26 -23.20
C THR A 285 27.75 -0.11 -23.35
N MET A 286 28.11 -0.94 -24.34
CA MET A 286 29.49 -1.23 -24.74
C MET A 286 29.91 -0.36 -25.91
#